data_AF-A0A376W4E4-F1
#
_entry.id   AF-A0A376W4E4-F1
#
_cell.length_a   1.000
_cell.length_b   1.000
_cell.length_c   1.000
_cell.angle_alpha   90.00
_cell.angle_beta   90.00
_cell.angle_gamma   90.00
#
_symmetry.space_group_name_H-M   'P 1'
#
loop_
_entity.id
_entity.type
_entity.pdbx_description
1 polymer ?
#
loop_
_entity_poly.entity_id
_entity_poly.type
_entity_poly.pdbx_seq_one_letter_code
_entity_poly.pdbx_strand_id
1 'polypeptide(L)' 'MHGTVTGFKTEIDNQDWLIAKVEHNIDGSGFTTRLELEARIPEWIAEKESNG' A
#
# COMPACT_ATOMS: atom_id res chain seq x y z
N MET A 1 9.11 0.35 -4.64
CA MET A 1 8.74 1.74 -4.30
C MET A 1 7.77 1.65 -3.13
N HIS A 2 7.97 2.42 -2.05
CA HIS A 2 7.13 2.37 -0.86
C HIS A 2 6.53 3.75 -0.57
N GLY A 3 5.39 3.79 0.11
CA GLY A 3 4.65 5.02 0.38
C GLY A 3 4.14 5.09 1.82
N THR A 4 3.91 6.31 2.30
CA THR A 4 3.26 6.58 3.59
C THR A 4 1.89 7.20 3.34
N VAL A 5 0.90 6.81 4.12
CA VAL A 5 -0.43 7.44 4.17
C VAL A 5 -0.61 8.12 5.52
N THR A 6 -1.36 9.21 5.56
CA THR A 6 -1.60 9.96 6.81
C THR A 6 -3.06 10.38 6.91
N GLY A 7 -3.56 10.49 8.13
CA GLY A 7 -4.95 10.90 8.41
C GLY A 7 -5.92 9.73 8.54
N PHE A 8 -5.42 8.49 8.63
CA PHE A 8 -6.21 7.31 8.94
C PHE A 8 -6.04 6.92 10.41
N LYS A 9 -6.50 5.71 10.77
CA LYS A 9 -6.21 5.14 12.08
C LYS A 9 -4.69 4.90 12.20
N THR A 10 -4.19 4.96 13.44
CA THR A 10 -2.76 4.84 13.74
C THR A 10 -2.12 3.57 13.18
N GLU A 11 -2.84 2.45 13.11
CA GLU A 11 -2.34 1.21 12.54
C GLU A 11 -2.08 1.30 11.03
N ILE A 12 -2.88 2.11 10.31
CA ILE A 12 -2.76 2.31 8.86
C ILE A 12 -1.64 3.31 8.56
N ASP A 13 -1.54 4.38 9.35
CA ASP A 13 -0.52 5.42 9.19
C ASP A 13 0.89 4.90 9.51
N ASN A 14 1.02 3.93 10.43
CA ASN A 14 2.29 3.34 10.83
C ASN A 14 2.75 2.16 9.95
N GLN A 15 1.93 1.71 8.99
CA GLN A 15 2.26 0.59 8.11
C GLN A 15 3.19 1.05 6.97
N ASP A 16 4.19 0.23 6.65
CA ASP A 16 5.00 0.39 5.43
C ASP A 16 4.21 -0.22 4.25
N TRP A 17 3.85 0.62 3.27
CA TRP A 17 3.02 0.22 2.14
C TRP A 17 3.85 0.06 0.87
N LEU A 18 3.71 -1.08 0.21
CA LEU A 18 4.23 -1.30 -1.14
C LEU A 18 3.21 -0.75 -2.15
N ILE A 19 3.68 0.04 -3.11
CA ILE A 19 2.83 0.47 -4.23
C ILE A 19 2.79 -0.68 -5.24
N ALA A 20 1.67 -1.40 -5.28
CA ALA A 20 1.48 -2.57 -6.13
C ALA A 20 1.07 -2.17 -7.56
N LYS A 21 0.18 -1.17 -7.69
CA LYS A 21 -0.28 -0.67 -8.99
C LYS A 21 -0.51 0.83 -8.95
N VAL A 22 -0.19 1.47 -10.08
CA VAL A 22 -0.52 2.88 -10.36
C VAL A 22 -1.32 2.91 -11.64
N GLU A 23 -2.48 3.57 -11.62
CA GLU A 23 -3.31 3.78 -12.80
C GLU A 23 -3.62 5.26 -12.95
N HIS A 24 -3.40 5.79 -14.15
CA HIS A 24 -3.71 7.17 -14.51
C HIS A 24 -4.91 7.16 -15.46
N ASN A 25 -5.90 8.02 -15.20
CA ASN A 25 -7.08 8.16 -16.04
C ASN A 25 -7.31 9.65 -16.35
N ILE A 26 -7.67 9.95 -17.59
CA ILE A 26 -8.11 11.28 -18.05
C ILE A 26 -9.47 11.12 -18.69
N ASP A 27 -10.48 11.75 -18.10
CA ASP A 27 -11.83 11.77 -18.64
C ASP A 27 -12.49 13.15 -18.47
N GLY A 28 -13.81 13.22 -18.68
CA GLY A 28 -14.58 14.47 -18.56
C GLY A 28 -14.58 15.09 -17.15
N SER A 29 -14.10 14.38 -16.14
CA SER A 29 -13.90 14.87 -14.76
C SER A 29 -12.46 15.34 -14.49
N GLY A 30 -11.54 15.17 -15.43
CA GLY A 30 -10.14 15.60 -15.34
C GLY A 30 -9.15 14.43 -15.26
N PHE A 31 -7.94 14.73 -14.79
CA PHE A 31 -6.89 13.74 -14.56
C PHE A 31 -7.01 13.17 -13.14
N THR A 32 -7.07 11.85 -13.02
CA THR A 32 -7.04 11.14 -11.75
C THR A 32 -5.92 10.12 -11.73
N THR A 33 -5.42 9.81 -10.53
CA THR A 33 -4.47 8.73 -10.30
C THR A 33 -4.99 7.84 -9.18
N ARG A 34 -5.04 6.55 -9.45
CA ARG A 34 -5.39 5.51 -8.48
C ARG A 34 -4.13 4.76 -8.08
N LEU A 35 -3.94 4.58 -6.78
CA LEU A 35 -2.87 3.79 -6.18
C LEU A 35 -3.47 2.57 -5.49
N GLU A 36 -2.92 1.40 -5.78
CA GLU A 36 -3.19 0.18 -5.02
C GLU A 36 -1.98 -0.13 -4.15
N LEU A 37 -2.22 -0.27 -2.85
CA LEU A 37 -1.20 -0.45 -1.82
C LEU A 37 -1.34 -1.83 -1.16
N GLU A 38 -0.21 -2.50 -0.95
CA GLU A 38 -0.12 -3.76 -0.22
C GLU A 38 0.69 -3.56 1.06
N ALA A 39 0.22 -4.15 2.16
CA ALA A 39 0.94 -4.08 3.44
C ALA A 39 2.23 -4.88 3.34
N ARG A 40 3.36 -4.24 3.64
CA ARG A 40 4.63 -4.96 3.71
C ARG A 40 4.63 -5.87 4.94
N ILE A 41 4.75 -7.16 4.72
CA ILE A 41 4.91 -8.15 5.78
C ILE A 41 6.42 -8.30 6.06
N PRO A 42 6.88 -8.08 7.30
CA PRO A 42 8.26 -8.33 7.67
C PRO A 42 8.66 -9.80 7.45
N GLU A 43 9.89 -10.03 7.00
CA GLU A 43 10.40 -11.39 6.68
C GLU A 43 10.26 -12.37 7.86
N TRP A 44 10.47 -11.91 9.09
CA TRP A 44 10.32 -12.75 10.28
C TRP A 44 8.88 -13.21 10.55
N ILE A 45 7.87 -12.50 10.05
CA ILE A 45 6.46 -12.93 10.10
C ILE A 45 6.20 -13.96 9.00
N ALA A 46 6.70 -13.71 7.79
CA ALA A 46 6.55 -14.63 6.67
C ALA A 46 7.18 -16.02 6.93
N GLU A 47 8.34 -16.08 7.58
CA GLU A 47 9.00 -17.34 7.97
C GLU A 47 8.18 -18.14 9.00
N LYS A 48 7.47 -17.47 9.91
CA LYS A 48 6.63 -18.13 10.91
C LYS A 48 5.38 -18.78 10.30
N GLU A 49 4.80 -18.17 9.27
CA GLU A 49 3.62 -18.74 8.60
C GLU A 49 3.98 -19.86 7.62
N SER A 50 5.20 -19.87 7.07
CA SER A 50 5.66 -20.97 6.19
C SER A 50 6.04 -22.26 6.93
N ASN A 51 6.32 -22.18 8.24
CA ASN A 51 6.80 -23.30 9.05
C ASN A 51 5.74 -23.84 10.05
N GLY A 52 4.49 -23.39 9.93
CA GLY A 52 3.37 -23.85 10.76
C GLY A 52 2.29 -24.58 9.95
#